data_AF-F3GN10-F1
#
_entry.id   AF-F3GN10-F1
#
_cell.length_a   1.000
_cell.length_b   1.000
_cell.length_c   1.000
_cell.angle_alpha   90.00
_cell.angle_beta   90.00
_cell.angle_gamma   90.00
#
_symmetry.space_group_name_H-M   'P 1'
#
loop_
_entity.id
_entity.type
_entity.pdbx_description
1 polymer ?
#
loop_
_entity_poly.entity_id
_entity_poly.type
_entity_poly.pdbx_seq_one_letter_code
_entity_poly.pdbx_strand_id
1 'polypeptide(L)'
;KNSDNRTLPLDLASLPVFPEHWWKTRDFASGAGFEIPPGSGPYRISHVDPGRTVTFERDPDWWGKDLPVSRGLYNFDTLTVNYYGDTEIARQLLQAGTF
;
A
#
# COMPACT_ATOMS: atom_id res chain seq x y z
N LYS A 1 16.94 31.65 -7.04
CA LYS A 1 16.39 30.40 -7.66
C LYS A 1 17.53 29.77 -8.43
N ASN A 2 18.18 28.75 -7.86
CA ASN A 2 19.31 28.10 -8.52
C ASN A 2 18.77 26.95 -9.39
N SER A 3 19.09 26.99 -10.67
CA SER A 3 18.63 26.05 -11.71
C SER A 3 19.33 24.68 -11.68
N ASP A 4 20.24 24.49 -10.72
CA ASP A 4 21.24 23.41 -10.79
C ASP A 4 20.88 22.15 -9.98
N ASN A 5 19.69 22.09 -9.35
CA ASN A 5 19.26 20.86 -8.69
C ASN A 5 18.75 19.84 -9.71
N ARG A 6 19.69 19.09 -10.28
CA ARG A 6 19.44 18.04 -11.30
C ARG A 6 18.56 16.90 -10.78
N THR A 7 18.43 16.70 -9.47
CA THR A 7 17.58 15.64 -8.90
C THR A 7 16.15 16.09 -8.65
N LEU A 8 15.89 17.42 -8.58
CA LEU A 8 14.58 17.96 -8.24
C LEU A 8 13.42 17.35 -9.05
N PRO A 9 13.53 17.12 -10.38
CA PRO A 9 12.45 16.48 -11.12
C PRO A 9 12.16 15.03 -10.66
N LEU A 10 13.22 14.28 -10.31
CA LEU A 10 13.08 12.91 -9.80
C LEU A 10 12.54 12.90 -8.37
N ASP A 11 12.99 13.85 -7.54
CA ASP A 11 12.50 14.01 -6.17
C ASP A 11 10.98 14.29 -6.19
N LEU A 12 10.53 15.19 -7.07
CA LEU A 12 9.10 15.45 -7.27
C LEU A 12 8.34 14.23 -7.81
N ALA A 13 8.93 13.47 -8.73
CA ALA A 13 8.31 12.27 -9.29
C ALA A 13 8.17 11.12 -8.27
N SER A 14 8.96 11.14 -7.19
CA SER A 14 8.88 10.16 -6.11
C SER A 14 7.73 10.40 -5.14
N LEU A 15 7.11 11.59 -5.18
CA LEU A 15 6.03 11.94 -4.27
C LEU A 15 4.77 11.13 -4.61
N PRO A 16 4.10 10.52 -3.61
CA PRO A 16 2.83 9.86 -3.83
C PRO A 16 1.73 10.88 -4.16
N VAL A 17 0.80 10.49 -5.04
CA VAL A 17 -0.39 11.28 -5.37
C VAL A 17 -1.54 10.84 -4.47
N PHE A 18 -2.04 11.77 -3.65
CA PHE A 18 -3.17 11.51 -2.75
C PHE A 18 -4.50 12.11 -3.26
N PRO A 19 -5.64 11.46 -2.98
CA PRO A 19 -6.95 11.98 -3.36
C PRO A 19 -7.35 13.18 -2.49
N GLU A 20 -7.34 14.39 -3.05
CA GLU A 20 -7.70 15.64 -2.34
C GLU A 20 -9.08 15.53 -1.65
N HIS A 21 -10.07 15.00 -2.36
CA HIS A 21 -11.44 14.89 -1.87
C HIS A 21 -11.57 14.05 -0.58
N TRP A 22 -10.62 13.15 -0.32
CA TRP A 22 -10.57 12.36 0.91
C TRP A 22 -9.82 13.07 2.03
N TRP A 23 -8.68 13.68 1.71
CA TRP A 23 -7.75 14.24 2.71
C TRP A 23 -8.07 15.67 3.14
N LYS A 24 -8.82 16.45 2.34
CA LYS A 24 -9.08 17.88 2.59
C LYS A 24 -9.65 18.19 3.97
N THR A 25 -10.41 17.26 4.56
CA THR A 25 -11.07 17.45 5.87
C THR A 25 -10.47 16.59 6.98
N ARG A 26 -9.37 15.88 6.73
CA ARG A 26 -8.76 14.92 7.66
C ARG A 26 -7.42 15.44 8.15
N ASP A 27 -7.10 15.11 9.40
CA ASP A 27 -5.77 15.38 9.93
C ASP A 27 -4.76 14.39 9.34
N PHE A 28 -3.89 14.92 8.49
CA PHE A 28 -2.82 14.16 7.86
C PHE A 28 -1.72 13.78 8.87
N ALA A 29 -1.47 14.62 9.88
CA ALA A 29 -0.35 14.45 10.81
C ALA A 29 -0.56 13.32 11.82
N SER A 30 -1.81 13.08 12.24
CA SER A 30 -2.16 11.99 13.17
C SER A 30 -2.54 10.67 12.47
N GLY A 31 -2.49 10.61 11.14
CA GLY A 31 -2.61 9.36 10.37
C GLY A 31 -4.04 8.87 10.12
N ALA A 32 -5.07 9.71 10.32
CA ALA A 32 -6.48 9.39 10.05
C ALA A 32 -7.04 8.10 10.69
N GLY A 33 -6.33 7.48 11.64
CA GLY A 33 -6.76 6.26 12.33
C GLY A 33 -6.71 5.00 11.45
N PHE A 34 -7.74 4.15 11.57
CA PHE A 34 -7.88 2.89 10.83
C PHE A 34 -8.93 2.97 9.70
N GLU A 35 -9.37 4.17 9.31
CA GLU A 35 -10.22 4.33 8.13
C GLU A 35 -9.42 3.97 6.88
N ILE A 36 -9.97 3.12 6.02
CA ILE A 36 -9.33 2.70 4.77
C ILE A 36 -9.43 3.84 3.75
N PRO A 37 -8.32 4.48 3.34
CA PRO A 37 -8.36 5.53 2.34
C PRO A 37 -8.53 4.94 0.93
N PRO A 38 -9.17 5.67 -0.01
CA PRO A 38 -9.10 5.32 -1.41
C PRO A 38 -7.65 5.44 -1.92
N GLY A 39 -7.21 4.43 -2.66
CA GLY A 39 -5.89 4.38 -3.30
C GLY A 39 -6.01 4.33 -4.81
N SER A 40 -4.91 4.63 -5.51
CA SER A 40 -4.80 4.53 -6.97
C SER A 40 -4.04 3.29 -7.44
N GLY A 41 -3.72 2.39 -6.51
CA GLY A 41 -2.89 1.20 -6.74
C GLY A 41 -3.70 -0.03 -7.14
N PRO A 42 -3.02 -1.14 -7.48
CA PRO A 42 -3.63 -2.38 -7.94
C PRO A 42 -4.37 -3.16 -6.85
N TYR A 43 -4.23 -2.77 -5.59
CA TYR A 43 -4.87 -3.43 -4.45
C TYR A 43 -5.61 -2.41 -3.60
N ARG A 44 -6.78 -2.82 -3.12
CA ARG A 44 -7.55 -2.13 -2.07
C ARG A 44 -7.43 -2.91 -0.76
N ILE A 45 -7.47 -2.22 0.36
CA ILE A 45 -7.57 -2.89 1.67
C ILE A 45 -9.00 -3.43 1.80
N SER A 46 -9.15 -4.74 1.96
CA SER A 46 -10.44 -5.40 2.14
C SER A 46 -10.77 -5.66 3.61
N HIS A 47 -9.75 -5.86 4.45
CA HIS A 47 -9.93 -6.08 5.89
C HIS A 47 -8.73 -5.62 6.71
N VAL A 48 -9.00 -5.11 7.91
CA VAL A 48 -7.99 -4.71 8.91
C VAL A 48 -8.38 -5.30 10.26
N ASP A 49 -7.50 -6.12 10.83
CA ASP A 49 -7.51 -6.52 12.24
C ASP A 49 -6.31 -5.84 12.94
N PRO A 50 -6.52 -4.71 13.63
CA PRO A 50 -5.45 -3.89 14.17
C PRO A 50 -4.43 -4.68 15.01
N GLY A 51 -3.16 -4.59 14.63
CA GLY A 51 -2.06 -5.28 15.29
C GLY A 51 -1.93 -6.77 14.97
N ARG A 52 -2.80 -7.33 14.11
CA ARG A 52 -2.80 -8.75 13.75
C ARG A 52 -2.71 -8.96 12.25
N THR A 53 -3.63 -8.42 11.46
CA THR A 53 -3.67 -8.68 10.01
C THR A 53 -4.15 -7.48 9.20
N VAL A 54 -3.65 -7.38 7.96
CA VAL A 54 -4.22 -6.52 6.93
C VAL A 54 -4.38 -7.35 5.66
N THR A 55 -5.61 -7.41 5.13
CA THR A 55 -5.92 -8.12 3.89
C THR A 55 -6.13 -7.11 2.76
N PHE A 56 -5.50 -7.39 1.63
CA PHE A 56 -5.59 -6.66 0.39
C PHE A 56 -6.26 -7.53 -0.67
N GLU A 57 -7.11 -6.92 -1.47
CA GLU A 57 -7.78 -7.55 -2.61
C GLU A 57 -7.41 -6.78 -3.87
N ARG A 58 -7.13 -7.51 -4.95
CA ARG A 58 -6.78 -6.93 -6.25
C ARG A 58 -7.98 -6.20 -6.83
N ASP A 59 -7.76 -4.99 -7.33
CA ASP A 59 -8.77 -4.24 -8.07
C ASP A 59 -8.77 -4.70 -9.55
N PRO A 60 -9.82 -5.41 -10.02
CA PRO A 60 -9.90 -5.86 -11.41
C PRO A 60 -10.02 -4.70 -12.41
N ASP A 61 -10.46 -3.53 -11.94
CA ASP A 61 -10.70 -2.33 -12.74
C ASP A 61 -9.56 -1.31 -12.61
N TRP A 62 -8.43 -1.73 -12.01
CA TRP A 62 -7.27 -0.86 -11.83
C TRP A 62 -6.76 -0.29 -13.16
N TRP A 63 -6.70 1.03 -13.25
CA TRP A 63 -6.34 1.79 -14.45
C TRP A 63 -4.95 1.44 -15.03
N GLY A 64 -4.02 0.99 -14.19
CA GLY A 64 -2.64 0.71 -14.57
C GLY A 64 -2.39 -0.72 -15.08
N LYS A 65 -3.41 -1.60 -15.09
CA LYS A 65 -3.22 -3.05 -15.27
C LYS A 65 -2.54 -3.46 -16.58
N ASP A 66 -2.75 -2.70 -17.65
CA ASP A 66 -2.24 -3.00 -19.00
C ASP A 66 -1.00 -2.17 -19.38
N LEU A 67 -0.54 -1.28 -18.49
CA LEU A 67 0.64 -0.45 -18.75
C LEU A 67 1.92 -1.29 -18.81
N PRO A 68 2.87 -0.96 -19.70
CA PRO A 68 4.13 -1.70 -19.80
C PRO A 68 4.91 -1.81 -18.49
N VAL A 69 4.81 -0.79 -17.63
CA VAL A 69 5.48 -0.74 -16.33
C VAL A 69 4.88 -1.69 -15.29
N SER A 70 3.66 -2.17 -15.51
CA SER A 70 2.91 -3.00 -14.57
C SER A 70 2.70 -4.44 -15.05
N ARG A 71 3.00 -4.72 -16.32
CA ARG A 71 2.84 -6.04 -16.92
C ARG A 71 3.69 -7.08 -16.19
N GLY A 72 3.06 -8.18 -15.76
CA GLY A 72 3.71 -9.25 -15.01
C GLY A 72 3.82 -9.01 -13.50
N LEU A 73 3.35 -7.86 -13.02
CA LEU A 73 3.26 -7.54 -11.59
C LEU A 73 1.83 -7.74 -11.09
N TYR A 74 1.68 -7.80 -9.76
CA TYR A 74 0.38 -7.82 -9.08
C TYR A 74 -0.51 -9.01 -9.46
N ASN A 75 0.06 -10.22 -9.41
CA ASN A 75 -0.56 -11.45 -9.92
C ASN A 75 -1.53 -12.14 -8.95
N PHE A 76 -1.44 -11.85 -7.65
CA PHE A 76 -2.28 -12.49 -6.64
C PHE A 76 -3.60 -11.75 -6.50
N ASP A 77 -4.71 -12.47 -6.35
CA ASP A 77 -6.01 -11.83 -6.16
C ASP A 77 -6.18 -11.31 -4.73
N THR A 78 -5.54 -11.98 -3.75
CA THR A 78 -5.58 -11.63 -2.33
C THR A 78 -4.18 -11.69 -1.73
N LEU A 79 -3.84 -10.70 -0.90
CA LEU A 79 -2.62 -10.70 -0.09
C LEU A 79 -2.97 -10.41 1.35
N THR A 80 -2.50 -11.25 2.27
CA THR A 80 -2.68 -11.03 3.70
C THR A 80 -1.31 -10.79 4.34
N VAL A 81 -1.19 -9.66 5.02
CA VAL A 81 -0.02 -9.33 5.84
C VAL A 81 -0.36 -9.66 7.28
N ASN A 82 0.30 -10.68 7.82
CA ASN A 82 0.18 -11.07 9.22
C ASN A 82 1.29 -10.39 10.04
N TYR A 83 0.92 -9.78 11.17
CA TYR A 83 1.83 -9.13 12.10
C TYR A 83 2.05 -10.03 13.32
N TYR A 84 3.32 -10.23 13.67
CA TYR A 84 3.73 -11.03 14.83
C TYR A 84 4.64 -10.18 15.70
N GLY A 85 4.41 -10.21 17.02
CA GLY A 85 5.24 -9.47 17.99
C GLY A 85 6.64 -10.07 18.18
N ASP A 86 6.86 -11.31 17.72
CA ASP A 86 8.13 -12.02 17.82
C ASP A 86 8.44 -12.75 16.51
N THR A 87 9.66 -12.55 16.01
CA THR A 87 10.20 -13.21 14.82
C THR A 87 10.28 -14.73 14.95
N GLU A 88 10.48 -15.27 16.17
CA GLU A 88 10.55 -16.71 16.40
C GLU A 88 9.16 -17.37 16.25
N ILE A 89 8.10 -16.70 16.72
CA ILE A 89 6.72 -17.14 16.49
C ILE A 89 6.42 -17.13 14.99
N ALA A 90 6.79 -16.07 14.27
CA ALA A 90 6.60 -15.99 12.82
C ALA A 90 7.32 -17.14 12.08
N ARG A 91 8.55 -17.47 12.50
CA ARG A 91 9.33 -18.58 11.93
C ARG A 91 8.66 -19.93 12.17
N GLN A 92 8.14 -20.19 13.37
CA GLN A 92 7.45 -21.44 13.70
C GLN A 92 6.17 -21.61 12.88
N LEU A 93 5.38 -20.54 12.71
CA LEU A 93 4.16 -20.55 11.90
C LEU A 93 4.47 -20.77 10.41
N LEU A 94 5.55 -20.16 9.91
CA LEU A 94 6.05 -20.42 8.56
C LEU A 94 6.42 -21.90 8.37
N GLN A 95 7.10 -22.51 9.35
CA GLN A 95 7.44 -23.93 9.30
C GLN A 95 6.20 -24.83 9.39
N ALA A 96 5.16 -24.41 10.11
CA ALA A 96 3.91 -25.14 10.25
C ALA A 96 2.99 -25.04 9.03
N GLY A 97 3.28 -24.16 8.06
CA GLY A 97 2.43 -23.97 6.88
C GLY A 97 1.17 -23.13 7.15
N THR A 98 1.09 -22.47 8.31
CA THR A 98 -0.04 -21.64 8.71
C THR A 98 0.28 -20.17 8.40
N PHE A 99 -0.10 -19.72 7.21
CA PHE A 99 0.03 -18.34 6.74
C PHE A 99 -1.13 -17.97 5.81
#